data_AF-A0A921FWE2-F1
#
_entry.id   AF-A0A921FWE2-F1
#
_cell.length_a   1.000
_cell.length_b   1.000
_cell.length_c   1.000
_cell.angle_alpha   90.00
_cell.angle_beta   90.00
_cell.angle_gamma   90.00
#
_symmetry.space_group_name_H-M   'P 1'
#
loop_
_entity.id
_entity.type
_entity.pdbx_description
1 polymer ?
#
loop_
_entity_poly.entity_id
_entity_poly.type
_entity_poly.pdbx_seq_one_letter_code
_entity_poly.pdbx_strand_id
1 'polypeptide(L)'
;MKKRKNKIGIPDAYVILFGILVLMAVLTYIIPAGEFSREETDGITIVVPDSYTQIDSSPASLIDVFLAIQEGMIQSAPLIFLVLIIGGSFAVIESTGAIDALIFRTIEKTKNKEILLITVVCVLFSIFGALGIVVNAVIAFIPIGLILARSMKLDAIVGVSIIYLGAYAGFGTAFLDPLTTGTAQQIAQLPLFSGIGYRIVIYITILLSTILYIAYYTKKIQKDPSKSILGDNPFPKNDDQKDDATPLAMTGLHKLVLAWLIVGIGIYVFGVFQYKWSLNEMAAIFLIIAVGTAIIAKITPNRLVSEFFNGAKGLVYGALIIGMARSIVVVLEDGRILDTIVQGMANIMTPFSSVSGAIVMFIANELFNILVSSGSGQAVIVMPIMTPLADLMEIPRQVAVQAYKMGDGFTNVITPTSGILMANLAIAGIAWTKWVRYILPLLLIWTVWGIIFVAIGVLIDWGPF
;
A
#
# COMPACT_ATOMS: atom_id res chain seq x y z
N MET A 1 20.31 33.57 20.94
CA MET A 1 19.12 32.72 20.73
C MET A 1 18.79 32.66 19.24
N LYS A 2 19.06 31.53 18.56
CA LYS A 2 18.58 31.31 17.19
C LYS A 2 17.06 31.09 17.26
N LYS A 3 16.27 32.01 16.69
CA LYS A 3 14.83 31.82 16.48
C LYS A 3 14.63 30.50 15.73
N ARG A 4 14.10 29.47 16.40
CA ARG A 4 13.53 28.29 15.76
C ARG A 4 12.41 28.83 14.86
N LYS A 5 12.66 28.91 13.55
CA LYS A 5 11.58 29.00 12.57
C LYS A 5 10.74 27.74 12.80
N ASN A 6 9.52 27.90 13.32
CA ASN A 6 8.52 26.84 13.30
C ASN A 6 8.33 26.48 11.82
N LYS A 7 9.05 25.46 11.36
CA LYS A 7 8.70 24.80 10.11
C LYS A 7 7.35 24.17 10.41
N ILE A 8 6.29 24.77 9.88
CA ILE A 8 4.97 24.14 9.82
C ILE A 8 5.22 22.87 9.02
N GLY A 9 5.36 21.75 9.73
CA GLY A 9 5.42 20.44 9.13
C GLY A 9 4.08 20.15 8.46
N ILE A 10 4.10 19.22 7.52
CA ILE A 10 2.86 18.68 6.97
C ILE A 10 2.06 18.10 8.15
N PRO A 11 0.76 18.42 8.29
CA PRO A 11 -0.04 17.89 9.38
C PRO A 11 -0.08 16.36 9.37
N ASP A 12 -0.22 15.75 10.54
CA ASP A 12 -0.39 14.30 10.67
C ASP A 12 -1.66 13.82 9.94
N ALA A 13 -1.67 12.57 9.46
CA ALA A 13 -2.83 12.02 8.75
C ALA A 13 -4.13 12.13 9.58
N TYR A 14 -4.09 11.97 10.91
CA TYR A 14 -5.27 12.16 11.76
C TYR A 14 -5.74 13.62 11.81
N VAL A 15 -4.81 14.58 11.78
CA VAL A 15 -5.16 16.01 11.73
C VAL A 15 -5.81 16.35 10.40
N ILE A 16 -5.28 15.79 9.30
CA ILE A 16 -5.86 15.93 7.97
C ILE A 16 -7.26 15.31 7.94
N LEU A 17 -7.41 14.06 8.39
CA LEU A 17 -8.69 13.35 8.40
C LEU A 17 -9.72 14.04 9.29
N PHE A 18 -9.34 14.55 10.46
CA PHE A 18 -10.23 15.33 11.31
C PHE A 18 -10.61 16.66 10.66
N GLY A 19 -9.66 17.34 10.01
CA GLY A 19 -9.94 18.54 9.23
C GLY A 19 -10.91 18.27 8.07
N ILE A 20 -10.75 17.16 7.36
CA ILE A 20 -11.67 16.71 6.31
C ILE A 20 -13.04 16.37 6.90
N LEU A 21 -13.10 15.66 8.02
CA LEU A 21 -14.35 15.33 8.71
C LEU A 21 -15.14 16.60 9.07
N VAL A 22 -14.47 17.58 9.70
CA VAL A 22 -15.09 18.88 10.04
C VAL A 22 -15.51 19.62 8.78
N LEU A 23 -14.69 19.62 7.73
CA LEU A 23 -15.03 20.24 6.46
C LEU A 23 -16.27 19.58 5.85
N MET A 24 -16.35 18.25 5.81
CA MET A 24 -17.50 17.52 5.28
C MET A 24 -18.76 17.81 6.09
N ALA A 25 -18.66 17.87 7.42
CA ALA A 25 -19.77 18.27 8.28
C ALA A 25 -20.26 19.69 7.97
N VAL A 26 -19.36 20.66 7.76
CA VAL A 26 -19.73 22.02 7.33
C VAL A 26 -20.38 22.01 5.94
N LEU A 27 -19.88 21.18 5.02
CA LEU A 27 -20.44 21.07 3.68
C LEU A 27 -21.87 20.52 3.67
N THR A 28 -22.30 19.78 4.70
CA THR A 28 -23.72 19.35 4.83
C THR A 28 -24.71 20.52 4.93
N TYR A 29 -24.24 21.72 5.30
CA TYR A 29 -25.07 22.93 5.32
C TYR A 29 -25.14 23.66 3.98
N ILE A 30 -24.22 23.35 3.06
CA ILE A 30 -24.01 24.10 1.81
C ILE A 30 -24.45 23.26 0.61
N ILE A 31 -24.09 21.98 0.61
CA ILE A 31 -24.39 21.05 -0.47
C ILE A 31 -25.81 20.52 -0.26
N PRO A 32 -26.71 20.65 -1.26
CA PRO A 32 -28.06 20.09 -1.16
C PRO A 32 -28.03 18.59 -0.90
N ALA A 33 -28.93 18.13 -0.04
CA ALA A 33 -29.11 16.70 0.15
C ALA A 33 -29.71 16.06 -1.10
N GLY A 34 -29.24 14.87 -1.42
CA GLY A 34 -29.72 14.09 -2.53
C GLY A 34 -29.38 12.62 -2.36
N GLU A 35 -30.09 11.79 -3.10
CA GLU A 35 -29.86 10.35 -3.10
C GLU A 35 -30.08 9.75 -4.48
N PHE A 36 -29.28 8.73 -4.79
CA PHE A 36 -29.54 7.82 -5.89
C PHE A 36 -30.40 6.64 -5.42
N SER A 37 -31.25 6.16 -6.33
CA SER A 37 -31.80 4.82 -6.18
C SER A 37 -30.68 3.79 -6.31
N ARG A 38 -30.79 2.72 -5.53
CA ARG A 38 -29.81 1.64 -5.51
C ARG A 38 -30.51 0.31 -5.71
N GLU A 39 -29.88 -0.56 -6.49
CA GLU A 39 -30.32 -1.95 -6.66
C GLU A 39 -29.31 -2.88 -5.99
N GLU A 40 -29.81 -3.92 -5.31
CA GLU A 40 -28.98 -4.94 -4.70
C GLU A 40 -28.90 -6.16 -5.62
N THR A 41 -27.72 -6.44 -6.14
CA THR A 41 -27.44 -7.64 -6.94
C THR A 41 -26.36 -8.44 -6.24
N ASP A 42 -26.65 -9.70 -5.88
CA ASP A 42 -25.70 -10.60 -5.19
C ASP A 42 -25.06 -10.04 -3.90
N GLY A 43 -25.83 -9.25 -3.14
CA GLY A 43 -25.35 -8.63 -1.89
C GLY A 43 -24.49 -7.39 -2.08
N ILE A 44 -24.44 -6.85 -3.30
CA ILE A 44 -23.75 -5.60 -3.64
C ILE A 44 -24.77 -4.55 -4.03
N THR A 45 -24.63 -3.39 -3.41
CA THR A 45 -25.49 -2.24 -3.66
C THR A 45 -24.89 -1.39 -4.77
N ILE A 46 -25.55 -1.30 -5.93
CA ILE A 46 -25.10 -0.54 -7.10
C ILE A 46 -25.97 0.70 -7.28
N VAL A 47 -25.35 1.83 -7.62
CA VAL A 47 -26.07 3.07 -7.94
C VAL A 47 -26.75 2.97 -9.31
N VAL A 48 -28.06 3.26 -9.37
CA VAL A 48 -28.82 3.28 -10.63
C VAL A 48 -28.55 4.58 -11.39
N PRO A 49 -28.07 4.55 -12.64
CA PRO A 49 -27.87 5.74 -13.45
C PRO A 49 -29.14 6.58 -13.60
N ASP A 50 -28.99 7.91 -13.72
CA ASP A 50 -30.08 8.88 -13.91
C ASP A 50 -31.18 8.89 -12.82
N SER A 51 -30.96 8.22 -11.68
CA SER A 51 -31.94 8.10 -10.59
C SER A 51 -31.79 9.17 -9.48
N TYR A 52 -30.87 10.12 -9.66
CA TYR A 52 -30.58 11.14 -8.64
C TYR A 52 -31.81 12.01 -8.35
N THR A 53 -32.16 12.13 -7.08
CA THR A 53 -33.20 13.05 -6.61
C THR A 53 -32.71 13.87 -5.44
N GLN A 54 -33.13 15.14 -5.38
CA GLN A 54 -32.89 15.96 -4.20
C GLN A 54 -33.90 15.63 -3.11
N ILE A 55 -33.43 15.60 -1.87
CA ILE A 55 -34.24 15.28 -0.69
C ILE A 55 -34.07 16.35 0.39
N ASP A 56 -34.84 16.22 1.46
CA ASP A 56 -34.74 17.13 2.60
C ASP A 56 -33.34 17.08 3.22
N SER A 57 -32.82 18.27 3.53
CA SER A 57 -31.47 18.40 4.08
C SER A 57 -31.39 17.88 5.51
N SER A 58 -30.34 17.10 5.80
CA SER A 58 -30.04 16.55 7.13
C SER A 58 -28.64 17.00 7.57
N PRO A 59 -28.42 18.29 7.86
CA PRO A 59 -27.09 18.79 8.16
C PRO A 59 -26.52 18.19 9.44
N ALA A 60 -25.24 17.82 9.40
CA ALA A 60 -24.54 17.22 10.54
C ALA A 60 -24.35 18.24 11.66
N SER A 61 -24.74 17.87 12.88
CA SER A 61 -24.50 18.68 14.07
C SER A 61 -23.06 18.56 14.58
N LEU A 62 -22.68 19.44 15.50
CA LEU A 62 -21.34 19.38 16.10
C LEU A 62 -21.09 18.06 16.83
N ILE A 63 -22.11 17.45 17.45
CA ILE A 63 -21.94 16.19 18.16
C ILE A 63 -21.80 15.02 17.18
N ASP A 64 -22.45 15.08 16.02
CA ASP A 64 -22.37 14.05 14.98
C ASP A 64 -20.94 13.90 14.45
N VAL A 65 -20.17 15.00 14.39
CA VAL A 65 -18.73 14.95 14.05
C VAL A 65 -17.97 14.01 14.98
N PHE A 66 -18.23 14.07 16.30
CA PHE A 66 -17.52 13.23 17.26
C PHE A 66 -18.11 11.82 17.35
N LEU A 67 -19.43 11.68 17.24
CA LEU A 67 -20.10 10.37 17.23
C LEU A 67 -19.71 9.55 16.00
N ALA A 68 -19.58 10.18 14.84
CA ALA A 68 -19.15 9.53 13.61
C ALA A 68 -17.78 8.87 13.74
N ILE A 69 -16.87 9.41 14.58
CA ILE A 69 -15.55 8.80 14.83
C ILE A 69 -15.71 7.44 15.50
N GLN A 70 -16.54 7.38 16.54
CA GLN A 70 -16.82 6.12 17.24
C GLN A 70 -17.55 5.14 16.31
N GLU A 71 -18.58 5.61 15.62
CA GLU A 71 -19.37 4.80 14.70
C GLU A 71 -18.50 4.23 13.58
N GLY A 72 -17.65 5.06 12.98
CA GLY A 72 -16.70 4.65 11.96
C GLY A 72 -15.72 3.58 12.44
N MET A 73 -15.25 3.66 13.69
CA MET A 73 -14.43 2.60 14.31
C MET A 73 -15.21 1.30 14.51
N ILE A 74 -16.46 1.36 14.95
CA ILE A 74 -17.32 0.19 15.15
C ILE A 74 -17.59 -0.50 13.81
N GLN A 75 -18.02 0.25 12.80
CA GLN A 75 -18.30 -0.28 11.46
C GLN A 75 -17.06 -0.88 10.78
N SER A 76 -15.87 -0.37 11.11
CA SER A 76 -14.60 -0.87 10.56
C SER A 76 -13.89 -1.91 11.43
N ALA A 77 -14.48 -2.29 12.58
CA ALA A 77 -13.80 -3.11 13.59
C ALA A 77 -13.21 -4.43 13.04
N PRO A 78 -13.92 -5.22 12.19
CA PRO A 78 -13.35 -6.46 11.66
C PRO A 78 -12.05 -6.24 10.89
N LEU A 79 -11.95 -5.16 10.11
CA LEU A 79 -10.77 -4.83 9.34
C LEU A 79 -9.64 -4.33 10.26
N ILE A 80 -9.96 -3.44 11.20
CA ILE A 80 -9.01 -2.94 12.20
C ILE A 80 -8.35 -4.11 12.95
N PHE A 81 -9.15 -5.07 13.43
CA PHE A 81 -8.62 -6.23 14.14
C PHE A 81 -7.81 -7.17 13.25
N LEU A 82 -8.23 -7.38 11.99
CA LEU A 82 -7.43 -8.16 11.04
C LEU A 82 -6.03 -7.56 10.86
N VAL A 83 -5.95 -6.24 10.65
CA VAL A 83 -4.68 -5.52 10.51
C VAL A 83 -3.79 -5.74 11.72
N LEU A 84 -4.32 -5.53 12.93
CA LEU A 84 -3.56 -5.70 14.17
C LEU A 84 -3.07 -7.14 14.37
N ILE A 85 -3.91 -8.12 14.05
CA ILE A 85 -3.58 -9.55 14.16
C ILE A 85 -2.46 -9.91 13.18
N ILE A 86 -2.54 -9.44 11.94
CA ILE A 86 -1.50 -9.65 10.94
C ILE A 86 -0.16 -9.07 11.41
N GLY A 87 -0.16 -7.82 11.90
CA GLY A 87 1.04 -7.19 12.44
C GLY A 87 1.65 -7.96 13.60
N GLY A 88 0.82 -8.40 14.56
CA GLY A 88 1.27 -9.20 15.68
C GLY A 88 1.84 -10.56 15.23
N SER A 89 1.16 -11.25 14.31
CA SER A 89 1.62 -12.54 13.80
C SER A 89 2.94 -12.43 13.04
N PHE A 90 3.13 -11.39 12.23
CA PHE A 90 4.39 -11.17 11.54
C PHE A 90 5.53 -10.80 12.48
N ALA A 91 5.29 -10.00 13.52
CA ALA A 91 6.33 -9.73 14.52
C ALA A 91 6.79 -10.99 15.25
N VAL A 92 5.89 -11.94 15.52
CA VAL A 92 6.27 -13.25 16.08
C VAL A 92 7.18 -14.01 15.11
N ILE A 93 6.87 -14.02 13.81
CA ILE A 93 7.72 -14.64 12.78
C ILE A 93 9.06 -13.93 12.69
N GLU A 94 9.08 -12.61 12.63
CA GLU A 94 10.28 -11.78 12.55
C GLU A 94 11.20 -12.02 13.76
N SER A 95 10.64 -12.15 14.97
CA SER A 95 11.40 -12.41 16.20
C SER A 95 12.23 -13.71 16.18
N THR A 96 11.93 -14.62 15.25
CA THR A 96 12.69 -15.85 15.03
C THR A 96 13.97 -15.64 14.20
N GLY A 97 14.12 -14.51 13.53
CA GLY A 97 15.19 -14.24 12.56
C GLY A 97 15.02 -15.01 11.24
N ALA A 98 13.91 -15.71 11.02
CA ALA A 98 13.73 -16.54 9.82
C ALA A 98 13.66 -15.70 8.52
N ILE A 99 13.03 -14.52 8.57
CA ILE A 99 12.97 -13.59 7.43
C ILE A 99 14.36 -13.04 7.13
N ASP A 100 15.09 -12.59 8.15
CA ASP A 100 16.47 -12.10 8.00
C ASP A 100 17.39 -13.17 7.42
N ALA A 101 17.33 -14.39 7.95
CA ALA A 101 18.12 -15.51 7.45
C ALA A 101 17.77 -15.87 6.00
N LEU A 102 16.50 -15.75 5.59
CA LEU A 102 16.11 -15.92 4.19
C LEU A 102 16.76 -14.88 3.29
N ILE A 103 16.74 -13.62 3.72
CA ILE A 103 17.34 -12.51 2.99
C ILE A 103 18.87 -12.71 2.88
N PHE A 104 19.57 -12.95 4.00
CA PHE A 104 21.01 -13.17 4.01
C PHE A 104 21.43 -14.39 3.16
N ARG A 105 20.75 -15.53 3.32
CA ARG A 105 21.04 -16.75 2.55
C ARG A 105 20.87 -16.54 1.05
N THR A 106 19.88 -15.74 0.66
CA THR A 106 19.60 -15.41 -0.73
C THR A 106 20.73 -14.57 -1.31
N ILE A 107 21.21 -13.59 -0.55
CA ILE A 107 22.33 -12.73 -0.93
C ILE A 107 23.63 -13.55 -1.05
N GLU A 108 23.96 -14.40 -0.07
CA GLU A 108 25.17 -15.24 -0.11
C GLU A 108 25.22 -16.16 -1.34
N LYS A 109 24.10 -16.81 -1.68
CA LYS A 109 24.03 -17.76 -2.79
C LYS A 109 24.12 -17.11 -4.16
N THR A 110 23.81 -15.83 -4.26
CA THR A 110 23.79 -15.08 -5.52
C THR A 110 25.00 -14.15 -5.68
N LYS A 111 25.98 -14.27 -4.76
CA LYS A 111 27.26 -13.56 -4.80
C LYS A 111 27.95 -13.74 -6.17
N ASN A 112 28.49 -12.64 -6.70
CA ASN A 112 29.18 -12.55 -8.01
C ASN A 112 28.29 -12.77 -9.25
N LYS A 113 26.96 -12.73 -9.12
CA LYS A 113 26.02 -12.70 -10.26
C LYS A 113 25.09 -11.52 -10.12
N GLU A 114 25.56 -10.34 -10.53
CA GLU A 114 24.94 -9.06 -10.17
C GLU A 114 23.48 -8.97 -10.58
N ILE A 115 23.16 -9.36 -11.81
CA ILE A 115 21.80 -9.33 -12.32
C ILE A 115 20.92 -10.38 -11.64
N LEU A 116 21.45 -11.58 -11.36
CA LEU A 116 20.70 -12.62 -10.67
C LEU A 116 20.34 -12.16 -9.25
N LEU A 117 21.28 -11.54 -8.57
CA LEU A 117 21.08 -11.01 -7.23
C LEU A 117 20.05 -9.87 -7.21
N ILE A 118 20.16 -8.89 -8.13
CA ILE A 118 19.15 -7.83 -8.31
C ILE A 118 17.77 -8.45 -8.48
N THR A 119 17.63 -9.39 -9.42
CA THR A 119 16.36 -10.05 -9.72
C THR A 119 15.80 -10.76 -8.49
N VAL A 120 16.58 -11.64 -7.85
CA VAL A 120 16.08 -12.45 -6.75
C VAL A 120 15.72 -11.59 -5.53
N VAL A 121 16.52 -10.57 -5.21
CA VAL A 121 16.22 -9.68 -4.08
C VAL A 121 15.01 -8.80 -4.40
N CYS A 122 14.91 -8.25 -5.61
CA CYS A 122 13.72 -7.49 -6.01
C CYS A 122 12.45 -8.35 -5.93
N VAL A 123 12.49 -9.59 -6.45
CA VAL A 123 11.36 -10.53 -6.35
C VAL A 123 11.00 -10.77 -4.88
N LEU A 124 11.98 -11.08 -4.03
CA LEU A 124 11.75 -11.34 -2.61
C LEU A 124 11.08 -10.15 -1.90
N PHE A 125 11.62 -8.94 -2.04
CA PHE A 125 11.04 -7.74 -1.43
C PHE A 125 9.69 -7.39 -2.05
N SER A 126 9.49 -7.61 -3.35
CA SER A 126 8.21 -7.34 -4.02
C SER A 126 7.11 -8.27 -3.54
N ILE A 127 7.40 -9.54 -3.24
CA ILE A 127 6.42 -10.44 -2.64
C ILE A 127 6.01 -9.92 -1.26
N PHE A 128 6.97 -9.56 -0.42
CA PHE A 128 6.66 -9.00 0.89
C PHE A 128 5.93 -7.65 0.81
N GLY A 129 6.22 -6.83 -0.20
CA GLY A 129 5.52 -5.59 -0.48
C GLY A 129 4.08 -5.82 -0.94
N ALA A 130 3.85 -6.81 -1.82
CA ALA A 130 2.53 -7.18 -2.32
C ALA A 130 1.63 -7.82 -1.26
N LEU A 131 2.22 -8.31 -0.16
CA LEU A 131 1.55 -8.81 1.03
C LEU A 131 1.37 -7.72 2.12
N GLY A 132 1.90 -6.51 1.91
CA GLY A 132 1.83 -5.41 2.88
C GLY A 132 2.77 -5.53 4.09
N ILE A 133 3.71 -6.49 4.09
CA ILE A 133 4.52 -6.86 5.28
C ILE A 133 5.68 -5.90 5.50
N VAL A 134 6.49 -5.65 4.47
CA VAL A 134 7.77 -4.93 4.63
C VAL A 134 7.71 -3.46 4.24
N VAL A 135 6.55 -2.91 3.91
CA VAL A 135 6.45 -1.55 3.35
C VAL A 135 7.04 -0.51 4.30
N ASN A 136 6.71 -0.58 5.59
CA ASN A 136 7.28 0.28 6.64
C ASN A 136 8.67 -0.20 7.10
N ALA A 137 8.86 -1.52 7.22
CA ALA A 137 10.09 -2.13 7.71
C ALA A 137 11.25 -2.07 6.71
N VAL A 138 10.98 -1.72 5.44
CA VAL A 138 11.98 -1.66 4.34
C VAL A 138 13.19 -0.79 4.69
N ILE A 139 12.99 0.21 5.55
CA ILE A 139 14.02 1.12 6.07
C ILE A 139 15.16 0.34 6.73
N ALA A 140 14.85 -0.70 7.50
CA ALA A 140 15.84 -1.52 8.19
C ALA A 140 16.74 -2.31 7.24
N PHE A 141 16.28 -2.56 6.01
CA PHE A 141 17.00 -3.36 5.01
C PHE A 141 17.86 -2.52 4.06
N ILE A 142 17.74 -1.18 4.09
CA ILE A 142 18.54 -0.29 3.24
C ILE A 142 20.05 -0.45 3.44
N PRO A 143 20.60 -0.52 4.69
CA PRO A 143 22.03 -0.72 4.89
C PRO A 143 22.58 -1.97 4.18
N ILE A 144 21.80 -3.06 4.15
CA ILE A 144 22.16 -4.29 3.45
C ILE A 144 22.29 -4.05 1.94
N GLY A 145 21.33 -3.32 1.35
CA GLY A 145 21.40 -2.91 -0.05
C GLY A 145 22.65 -2.08 -0.37
N LEU A 146 23.06 -1.19 0.55
CA LEU A 146 24.27 -0.37 0.40
C LEU A 146 25.55 -1.20 0.48
N ILE A 147 25.67 -2.10 1.46
CA ILE A 147 26.80 -3.06 1.56
C ILE A 147 26.92 -3.85 0.27
N LEU A 148 25.78 -4.29 -0.26
CA LEU A 148 25.76 -5.08 -1.45
C LEU A 148 26.23 -4.28 -2.68
N ALA A 149 25.70 -3.09 -2.88
CA ALA A 149 26.14 -2.20 -3.95
C ALA A 149 27.64 -1.91 -3.87
N ARG A 150 28.21 -1.69 -2.67
CA ARG A 150 29.66 -1.53 -2.47
C ARG A 150 30.44 -2.76 -2.91
N SER A 151 30.00 -3.95 -2.51
CA SER A 151 30.66 -5.22 -2.87
C SER A 151 30.72 -5.46 -4.38
N MET A 152 29.74 -4.92 -5.11
CA MET A 152 29.64 -5.01 -6.57
C MET A 152 30.28 -3.82 -7.30
N LYS A 153 30.91 -2.89 -6.57
CA LYS A 153 31.47 -1.63 -7.09
C LYS A 153 30.43 -0.79 -7.84
N LEU A 154 29.19 -0.78 -7.35
CA LEU A 154 28.09 0.04 -7.84
C LEU A 154 27.91 1.28 -6.94
N ASP A 155 26.81 2.01 -7.10
CA ASP A 155 26.50 3.20 -6.31
C ASP A 155 25.35 2.97 -5.32
N ALA A 156 25.18 3.90 -4.38
CA ALA A 156 24.13 3.84 -3.36
C ALA A 156 22.71 3.83 -3.97
N ILE A 157 22.52 4.39 -5.17
CA ILE A 157 21.23 4.36 -5.88
C ILE A 157 20.85 2.92 -6.20
N VAL A 158 21.77 2.09 -6.70
CA VAL A 158 21.47 0.67 -6.92
C VAL A 158 21.11 -0.03 -5.61
N GLY A 159 21.86 0.23 -4.53
CA GLY A 159 21.61 -0.38 -3.23
C GLY A 159 20.21 -0.09 -2.69
N VAL A 160 19.78 1.18 -2.73
CA VAL A 160 18.42 1.56 -2.36
C VAL A 160 17.41 0.96 -3.33
N SER A 161 17.68 0.96 -4.64
CA SER A 161 16.75 0.48 -5.66
C SER A 161 16.34 -0.97 -5.49
N ILE A 162 17.32 -1.86 -5.28
CA ILE A 162 17.05 -3.31 -5.21
C ILE A 162 16.11 -3.65 -4.04
N ILE A 163 16.24 -2.93 -2.93
CA ILE A 163 15.46 -3.14 -1.72
C ILE A 163 14.13 -2.37 -1.80
N TYR A 164 14.22 -1.04 -1.92
CA TYR A 164 13.07 -0.14 -1.84
C TYR A 164 12.16 -0.26 -3.06
N LEU A 165 12.69 -0.20 -4.28
CA LEU A 165 11.86 -0.32 -5.48
C LEU A 165 11.36 -1.75 -5.67
N GLY A 166 12.12 -2.77 -5.23
CA GLY A 166 11.61 -4.13 -5.14
C GLY A 166 10.35 -4.20 -4.29
N ALA A 167 10.42 -3.70 -3.05
CA ALA A 167 9.26 -3.65 -2.15
C ALA A 167 8.10 -2.83 -2.73
N TYR A 168 8.39 -1.66 -3.29
CA TYR A 168 7.36 -0.73 -3.78
C TYR A 168 6.74 -1.13 -5.11
N ALA A 169 7.44 -1.88 -5.97
CA ALA A 169 6.85 -2.51 -7.15
C ALA A 169 5.76 -3.51 -6.73
N GLY A 170 6.01 -4.28 -5.67
CA GLY A 170 5.01 -5.19 -5.10
C GLY A 170 3.88 -4.47 -4.39
N PHE A 171 4.21 -3.52 -3.52
CA PHE A 171 3.22 -2.72 -2.81
C PHE A 171 2.30 -1.96 -3.75
N GLY A 172 2.81 -1.34 -4.81
CA GLY A 172 2.00 -0.52 -5.71
C GLY A 172 1.03 -1.29 -6.60
N THR A 173 1.19 -2.61 -6.68
CA THR A 173 0.28 -3.50 -7.42
C THR A 173 -0.29 -4.59 -6.52
N ALA A 174 -0.29 -4.37 -5.20
CA ALA A 174 -0.49 -5.43 -4.22
C ALA A 174 -1.78 -6.23 -4.46
N PHE A 175 -1.65 -7.56 -4.48
CA PHE A 175 -2.73 -8.48 -4.77
C PHE A 175 -3.26 -9.20 -3.52
N LEU A 176 -2.55 -9.13 -2.40
CA LEU A 176 -2.91 -9.75 -1.11
C LEU A 176 -2.60 -8.83 0.08
N ASP A 177 -2.57 -7.51 -0.12
CA ASP A 177 -2.37 -6.53 0.95
C ASP A 177 -3.71 -6.16 1.60
N PRO A 178 -3.96 -6.55 2.86
CA PRO A 178 -5.20 -6.21 3.57
C PRO A 178 -5.30 -4.72 3.93
N LEU A 179 -4.16 -4.03 4.10
CA LEU A 179 -4.11 -2.63 4.55
C LEU A 179 -4.56 -1.65 3.47
N THR A 180 -4.35 -2.01 2.21
CA THR A 180 -4.63 -1.11 1.09
C THR A 180 -5.64 -1.73 0.12
N THR A 181 -5.27 -2.79 -0.60
CA THR A 181 -6.16 -3.47 -1.55
C THR A 181 -7.40 -4.02 -0.86
N GLY A 182 -7.23 -4.70 0.29
CA GLY A 182 -8.34 -5.22 1.08
C GLY A 182 -9.28 -4.09 1.54
N THR A 183 -8.72 -3.04 2.15
CA THR A 183 -9.49 -1.87 2.61
C THR A 183 -10.29 -1.23 1.47
N ALA A 184 -9.65 -0.99 0.32
CA ALA A 184 -10.32 -0.40 -0.85
C ALA A 184 -11.42 -1.32 -1.42
N GLN A 185 -11.20 -2.64 -1.45
CA GLN A 185 -12.22 -3.59 -1.89
C GLN A 185 -13.42 -3.63 -0.94
N GLN A 186 -13.21 -3.52 0.37
CA GLN A 186 -14.34 -3.47 1.31
C GLN A 186 -15.20 -2.23 1.12
N ILE A 187 -14.58 -1.07 0.94
CA ILE A 187 -15.31 0.17 0.65
C ILE A 187 -16.06 0.03 -0.68
N ALA A 188 -15.44 -0.60 -1.67
CA ALA A 188 -16.06 -0.90 -2.96
C ALA A 188 -17.07 -2.06 -2.93
N GLN A 189 -17.31 -2.68 -1.76
CA GLN A 189 -18.16 -3.85 -1.59
C GLN A 189 -17.79 -5.04 -2.50
N LEU A 190 -16.50 -5.17 -2.82
CA LEU A 190 -15.97 -6.27 -3.62
C LEU A 190 -15.53 -7.44 -2.73
N PRO A 191 -15.67 -8.70 -3.21
CA PRO A 191 -15.11 -9.84 -2.49
C PRO A 191 -13.60 -9.64 -2.28
N LEU A 192 -13.11 -9.94 -1.08
CA LEU A 192 -11.72 -9.70 -0.72
C LEU A 192 -10.78 -10.51 -1.62
N PHE A 193 -9.80 -9.80 -2.18
CA PHE A 193 -8.79 -10.29 -3.11
C PHE A 193 -9.36 -10.92 -4.40
N SER A 194 -10.62 -10.62 -4.74
CA SER A 194 -11.18 -10.91 -6.06
C SER A 194 -10.35 -10.26 -7.18
N GLY A 195 -10.44 -10.78 -8.41
CA GLY A 195 -9.64 -10.31 -9.53
C GLY A 195 -8.14 -10.63 -9.46
N ILE A 196 -7.70 -11.48 -8.52
CA ILE A 196 -6.28 -11.77 -8.25
C ILE A 196 -5.47 -12.14 -9.50
N GLY A 197 -6.06 -12.87 -10.45
CA GLY A 197 -5.36 -13.29 -11.67
C GLY A 197 -4.85 -12.10 -12.48
N TYR A 198 -5.70 -11.10 -12.71
CA TYR A 198 -5.30 -9.89 -13.42
C TYR A 198 -4.32 -9.05 -12.59
N ARG A 199 -4.51 -8.96 -11.26
CA ARG A 199 -3.54 -8.27 -10.38
C ARG A 199 -2.15 -8.88 -10.43
N ILE A 200 -2.05 -10.21 -10.52
CA ILE A 200 -0.77 -10.92 -10.68
C ILE A 200 -0.12 -10.54 -12.02
N VAL A 201 -0.88 -10.39 -13.11
CA VAL A 201 -0.34 -9.93 -14.40
C VAL A 201 0.21 -8.51 -14.29
N ILE A 202 -0.54 -7.60 -13.66
CA ILE A 202 -0.09 -6.22 -13.39
C ILE A 202 1.21 -6.24 -12.57
N TYR A 203 1.20 -6.98 -11.47
CA TYR A 203 2.34 -7.14 -10.57
C TYR A 203 3.58 -7.66 -11.29
N ILE A 204 3.48 -8.74 -12.05
CA ILE A 204 4.61 -9.32 -12.79
C ILE A 204 5.17 -8.29 -13.79
N THR A 205 4.30 -7.54 -14.46
CA THR A 205 4.72 -6.53 -15.45
C THR A 205 5.45 -5.36 -14.80
N ILE A 206 4.91 -4.83 -13.71
CA ILE A 206 5.54 -3.74 -12.94
C ILE A 206 6.85 -4.20 -12.31
N LEU A 207 6.88 -5.40 -11.72
CA LEU A 207 8.11 -5.98 -11.18
C LEU A 207 9.18 -6.19 -12.26
N LEU A 208 8.80 -6.74 -13.42
CA LEU A 208 9.71 -6.96 -14.54
C LEU A 208 10.27 -5.63 -15.05
N SER A 209 9.43 -4.62 -15.25
CA SER A 209 9.88 -3.29 -15.67
C SER A 209 10.87 -2.68 -14.68
N THR A 210 10.64 -2.88 -13.37
CA THR A 210 11.52 -2.44 -12.29
C THR A 210 12.86 -3.14 -12.33
N ILE A 211 12.88 -4.47 -12.44
CA ILE A 211 14.11 -5.26 -12.53
C ILE A 211 14.91 -4.88 -13.77
N LEU A 212 14.25 -4.75 -14.93
CA LEU A 212 14.89 -4.36 -16.18
C LEU A 212 15.50 -2.96 -16.09
N TYR A 213 14.81 -2.01 -15.44
CA TYR A 213 15.31 -0.66 -15.23
C TYR A 213 16.55 -0.62 -14.32
N ILE A 214 16.50 -1.32 -13.18
CA ILE A 214 17.64 -1.42 -12.27
C ILE A 214 18.82 -2.12 -12.95
N ALA A 215 18.56 -3.18 -13.71
CA ALA A 215 19.58 -3.90 -14.48
C ALA A 215 20.19 -3.01 -15.58
N TYR A 216 19.38 -2.21 -16.27
CA TYR A 216 19.84 -1.23 -17.26
C TYR A 216 20.76 -0.19 -16.62
N TYR A 217 20.33 0.43 -15.50
CA TYR A 217 21.14 1.42 -14.79
C TYR A 217 22.44 0.81 -14.26
N THR A 218 22.36 -0.39 -13.68
CA THR A 218 23.53 -1.15 -13.19
C THR A 218 24.55 -1.37 -14.31
N LYS A 219 24.12 -1.89 -15.47
CA LYS A 219 25.03 -2.10 -16.61
C LYS A 219 25.61 -0.80 -17.15
N LYS A 220 24.82 0.28 -17.13
CA LYS A 220 25.25 1.62 -17.58
C LYS A 220 26.41 2.13 -16.73
N ILE A 221 26.32 2.04 -15.40
CA ILE A 221 27.37 2.53 -14.48
C ILE A 221 28.56 1.57 -14.37
N GLN A 222 28.36 0.26 -14.57
CA GLN A 222 29.47 -0.70 -14.66
C GLN A 222 30.35 -0.45 -15.89
N LYS A 223 29.74 -0.09 -17.03
CA LYS A 223 30.47 0.23 -18.26
C LYS A 223 31.18 1.57 -18.17
N ASP A 224 30.59 2.54 -17.49
CA ASP A 224 31.11 3.90 -17.37
C ASP A 224 30.68 4.52 -16.03
N PRO A 225 31.54 4.49 -14.99
CA PRO A 225 31.23 5.01 -13.66
C PRO A 225 30.84 6.50 -13.64
N SER A 226 31.31 7.29 -14.62
CA SER A 226 30.97 8.72 -14.71
C SER A 226 29.48 8.99 -14.97
N LYS A 227 28.76 7.95 -15.44
CA LYS A 227 27.31 8.01 -15.69
C LYS A 227 26.46 7.82 -14.44
N SER A 228 27.06 7.56 -13.27
CA SER A 228 26.32 7.56 -12.01
C SER A 228 25.70 8.93 -11.76
N ILE A 229 24.44 8.94 -11.35
CA ILE A 229 23.74 10.18 -10.97
C ILE A 229 24.37 10.81 -9.71
N LEU A 230 25.08 10.00 -8.92
CA LEU A 230 25.81 10.48 -7.75
C LEU A 230 27.16 11.13 -8.11
N GLY A 231 27.65 10.94 -9.34
CA GLY A 231 28.93 11.47 -9.82
C GLY A 231 30.11 10.84 -9.09
N ASP A 232 31.10 11.64 -8.73
CA ASP A 232 32.34 11.18 -8.08
C ASP A 232 32.17 10.67 -6.65
N ASN A 233 30.96 10.81 -6.08
CA ASN A 233 30.64 10.34 -4.73
C ASN A 233 29.56 9.26 -4.75
N PRO A 234 29.88 8.01 -5.16
CA PRO A 234 28.92 6.92 -5.31
C PRO A 234 28.27 6.49 -3.98
N PHE A 235 28.87 6.84 -2.84
CA PHE A 235 28.33 6.64 -1.50
C PHE A 235 28.43 7.93 -0.69
N PRO A 236 27.47 8.87 -0.86
CA PRO A 236 27.52 10.19 -0.23
C PRO A 236 27.61 10.15 1.28
N LYS A 237 27.06 9.09 1.89
CA LYS A 237 27.26 8.76 3.28
C LYS A 237 28.37 7.71 3.39
N ASN A 238 29.57 8.18 3.69
CA ASN A 238 30.60 7.35 4.29
C ASN A 238 30.30 7.33 5.79
N ASP A 239 30.12 6.14 6.33
CA ASP A 239 29.98 5.99 7.76
C ASP A 239 31.08 5.06 8.25
N ASP A 240 31.88 5.57 9.16
CA ASP A 240 32.63 4.82 10.17
C ASP A 240 31.70 4.01 11.12
N GLN A 241 30.43 3.78 10.72
CA GLN A 241 29.51 2.89 11.40
C GLN A 241 29.94 1.47 11.08
N LYS A 242 30.35 0.75 12.12
CA LYS A 242 30.45 -0.71 12.08
C LYS A 242 29.11 -1.23 11.57
N ASP A 243 29.17 -1.99 10.49
CA ASP A 243 28.06 -2.73 9.93
C ASP A 243 27.49 -3.67 11.01
N ASP A 244 26.50 -3.20 11.78
CA ASP A 244 25.83 -4.00 12.82
C ASP A 244 24.86 -5.03 12.23
N ALA A 245 24.83 -5.18 10.90
CA ALA A 245 24.15 -6.28 10.22
C ALA A 245 24.94 -7.58 10.43
N THR A 246 24.76 -8.20 11.60
CA THR A 246 25.34 -9.52 11.89
C THR A 246 24.82 -10.54 10.87
N PRO A 247 25.71 -11.22 10.11
CA PRO A 247 25.29 -12.25 9.18
C PRO A 247 24.52 -13.35 9.91
N LEU A 248 23.24 -13.54 9.56
CA LEU A 248 22.40 -14.58 10.16
C LEU A 248 22.40 -15.83 9.28
N ALA A 249 23.05 -16.89 9.74
CA ALA A 249 23.06 -18.16 9.02
C ALA A 249 21.67 -18.82 9.01
N MET A 250 21.28 -19.38 7.86
CA MET A 250 20.01 -20.11 7.71
C MET A 250 20.05 -21.46 8.46
N THR A 251 19.37 -21.54 9.60
CA THR A 251 19.26 -22.76 10.41
C THR A 251 18.11 -23.66 9.94
N GLY A 252 18.05 -24.89 10.45
CA GLY A 252 16.90 -25.78 10.25
C GLY A 252 15.61 -25.21 10.83
N LEU A 253 15.72 -24.48 11.95
CA LEU A 253 14.59 -23.80 12.57
C LEU A 253 14.00 -22.72 11.64
N HIS A 254 14.85 -21.86 11.08
CA HIS A 254 14.40 -20.80 10.16
C HIS A 254 13.64 -21.38 8.96
N LYS A 255 14.11 -22.50 8.40
CA LYS A 255 13.43 -23.19 7.29
C LYS A 255 12.05 -23.72 7.71
N LEU A 256 11.92 -24.27 8.92
CA LEU A 256 10.63 -24.76 9.42
C LEU A 256 9.63 -23.63 9.64
N VAL A 257 10.08 -22.50 10.21
CA VAL A 257 9.23 -21.30 10.38
C VAL A 257 8.76 -20.76 9.02
N LEU A 258 9.66 -20.66 8.04
CA LEU A 258 9.29 -20.23 6.68
C LEU A 258 8.34 -21.21 5.99
N ALA A 259 8.57 -22.53 6.15
CA ALA A 259 7.67 -23.54 5.62
C ALA A 259 6.28 -23.44 6.25
N TRP A 260 6.21 -23.21 7.57
CA TRP A 260 4.95 -23.00 8.28
C TRP A 260 4.22 -21.75 7.80
N LEU A 261 4.94 -20.64 7.57
CA LEU A 261 4.38 -19.44 6.96
C LEU A 261 3.81 -19.75 5.57
N ILE A 262 4.56 -20.45 4.70
CA ILE A 262 4.10 -20.80 3.34
C ILE A 262 2.84 -21.66 3.39
N VAL A 263 2.78 -22.65 4.29
CA VAL A 263 1.58 -23.49 4.48
C VAL A 263 0.40 -22.64 4.97
N GLY A 264 0.63 -21.75 5.95
CA GLY A 264 -0.39 -20.85 6.46
C GLY A 264 -0.94 -19.91 5.40
N ILE A 265 -0.08 -19.29 4.59
CA ILE A 265 -0.48 -18.46 3.45
C ILE A 265 -1.21 -19.30 2.39
N GLY A 266 -0.78 -20.54 2.14
CA GLY A 266 -1.46 -21.46 1.22
C GLY A 266 -2.89 -21.79 1.66
N ILE A 267 -3.08 -22.09 2.96
CA ILE A 267 -4.39 -22.33 3.57
C ILE A 267 -5.24 -21.06 3.51
N TYR A 268 -4.66 -19.91 3.82
CA TYR A 268 -5.31 -18.60 3.73
C TYR A 268 -5.86 -18.34 2.31
N VAL A 269 -5.00 -18.47 1.29
CA VAL A 269 -5.40 -18.28 -0.11
C VAL A 269 -6.47 -19.29 -0.50
N PHE A 270 -6.29 -20.57 -0.17
CA PHE A 270 -7.27 -21.61 -0.46
C PHE A 270 -8.63 -21.32 0.19
N GLY A 271 -8.63 -20.91 1.46
CA GLY A 271 -9.85 -20.60 2.21
C GLY A 271 -10.61 -19.40 1.67
N VAL A 272 -9.90 -18.33 1.30
CA VAL A 272 -10.50 -17.15 0.66
C VAL A 272 -11.18 -17.53 -0.65
N PHE A 273 -10.52 -18.29 -1.53
CA PHE A 273 -11.06 -18.57 -2.86
C PHE A 273 -12.07 -19.71 -2.89
N GLN A 274 -11.89 -20.77 -2.10
CA GLN A 274 -12.75 -21.96 -2.15
C GLN A 274 -13.90 -21.90 -1.16
N TYR A 275 -13.66 -21.36 0.04
CA TYR A 275 -14.66 -21.30 1.12
C TYR A 275 -15.23 -19.90 1.33
N LYS A 276 -14.84 -18.92 0.52
CA LYS A 276 -15.29 -17.52 0.62
C LYS A 276 -15.13 -16.96 2.04
N TRP A 277 -13.99 -17.25 2.67
CA TRP A 277 -13.70 -16.82 4.03
C TRP A 277 -13.89 -15.32 4.24
N SER A 278 -14.51 -14.96 5.36
CA SER A 278 -14.65 -13.58 5.80
C SER A 278 -13.35 -13.10 6.48
N LEU A 279 -13.33 -11.82 6.86
CA LEU A 279 -12.23 -11.25 7.65
C LEU A 279 -11.93 -12.05 8.94
N ASN A 280 -12.94 -12.68 9.53
CA ASN A 280 -12.79 -13.40 10.79
C ASN A 280 -11.96 -14.67 10.63
N GLU A 281 -12.24 -15.49 9.61
CA GLU A 281 -11.45 -16.69 9.33
C GLU A 281 -10.02 -16.31 8.90
N MET A 282 -9.88 -15.20 8.16
CA MET A 282 -8.58 -14.65 7.80
C MET A 282 -7.76 -14.23 9.03
N ALA A 283 -8.38 -13.57 10.00
CA ALA A 283 -7.72 -13.23 11.25
C ALA A 283 -7.31 -14.50 12.04
N ALA A 284 -8.20 -15.49 12.08
CA ALA A 284 -7.95 -16.75 12.79
C ALA A 284 -6.73 -17.51 12.23
N ILE A 285 -6.56 -17.59 10.91
CA ILE A 285 -5.40 -18.29 10.33
C ILE A 285 -4.08 -17.57 10.66
N PHE A 286 -4.07 -16.23 10.72
CA PHE A 286 -2.87 -15.51 11.16
C PHE A 286 -2.54 -15.75 12.64
N LEU A 287 -3.54 -15.89 13.51
CA LEU A 287 -3.31 -16.31 14.90
C LEU A 287 -2.73 -17.74 14.96
N ILE A 288 -3.26 -18.67 14.15
CA ILE A 288 -2.72 -20.03 14.02
C ILE A 288 -1.26 -20.00 13.55
N ILE A 289 -0.93 -19.14 12.58
CA ILE A 289 0.44 -18.96 12.11
C ILE A 289 1.35 -18.50 13.24
N ALA A 290 0.94 -17.50 14.04
CA ALA A 290 1.71 -16.98 15.15
C ALA A 290 1.96 -18.04 16.24
N VAL A 291 0.90 -18.74 16.66
CA VAL A 291 0.98 -19.80 17.67
C VAL A 291 1.85 -20.96 17.16
N GLY A 292 1.65 -21.40 15.93
CA GLY A 292 2.46 -22.46 15.33
C GLY A 292 3.93 -22.07 15.20
N THR A 293 4.21 -20.81 14.86
CA THR A 293 5.59 -20.26 14.84
C THR A 293 6.22 -20.32 16.22
N ALA A 294 5.50 -19.92 17.26
CA ALA A 294 5.99 -19.99 18.63
C ALA A 294 6.26 -21.43 19.09
N ILE A 295 5.42 -22.40 18.71
CA ILE A 295 5.63 -23.82 19.00
C ILE A 295 6.91 -24.32 18.31
N ILE A 296 7.06 -24.04 17.01
CA ILE A 296 8.22 -24.47 16.20
C ILE A 296 9.52 -23.87 16.74
N ALA A 297 9.51 -22.57 17.05
CA ALA A 297 10.66 -21.83 17.56
C ALA A 297 10.86 -21.95 19.08
N LYS A 298 10.04 -22.75 19.77
CA LYS A 298 10.05 -22.93 21.22
C LYS A 298 10.03 -21.59 21.98
N ILE A 299 9.29 -20.63 21.45
CA ILE A 299 9.04 -19.33 22.09
C ILE A 299 8.09 -19.57 23.27
N THR A 300 8.43 -19.04 24.45
CA THR A 300 7.59 -19.17 25.64
C THR A 300 6.27 -18.40 25.45
N PRO A 301 5.16 -18.81 26.10
CA PRO A 301 3.87 -18.11 25.95
C PRO A 301 3.95 -16.60 26.25
N ASN A 302 4.67 -16.21 27.30
CA ASN A 302 4.83 -14.80 27.65
C ASN A 302 5.62 -14.03 26.59
N ARG A 303 6.65 -14.67 25.99
CA ARG A 303 7.39 -14.04 24.90
C ARG A 303 6.52 -13.91 23.65
N LEU A 304 5.76 -14.96 23.28
CA LEU A 304 4.80 -14.89 22.18
C LEU A 304 3.86 -13.69 22.32
N VAL A 305 3.25 -13.52 23.51
CA VAL A 305 2.37 -12.37 23.79
C VAL A 305 3.13 -11.06 23.63
N SER A 306 4.33 -10.93 24.20
CA SER A 306 5.11 -9.69 24.09
C SER A 306 5.47 -9.34 22.64
N GLU A 307 5.93 -10.30 21.83
CA GLU A 307 6.30 -10.07 20.42
C GLU A 307 5.05 -9.73 19.59
N PHE A 308 3.94 -10.44 19.82
CA PHE A 308 2.68 -10.19 19.14
C PHE A 308 2.16 -8.77 19.41
N PHE A 309 2.12 -8.35 20.68
CA PHE A 309 1.66 -7.00 21.02
C PHE A 309 2.65 -5.91 20.57
N ASN A 310 3.95 -6.18 20.52
CA ASN A 310 4.92 -5.26 19.93
C ASN A 310 4.64 -5.05 18.43
N GLY A 311 4.35 -6.11 17.69
CA GLY A 311 3.94 -6.04 16.29
C GLY A 311 2.63 -5.28 16.10
N ALA A 312 1.60 -5.67 16.86
CA ALA A 312 0.29 -5.01 16.80
C ALA A 312 0.38 -3.51 17.12
N LYS A 313 1.18 -3.12 18.14
CA LYS A 313 1.44 -1.72 18.50
C LYS A 313 1.97 -0.90 17.33
N GLY A 314 2.86 -1.48 16.52
CA GLY A 314 3.39 -0.84 15.32
C GLY A 314 2.33 -0.54 14.26
N LEU A 315 1.23 -1.29 14.24
CA LEU A 315 0.13 -1.12 13.29
C LEU A 315 -1.08 -0.36 13.84
N VAL A 316 -1.15 -0.06 15.15
CA VAL A 316 -2.28 0.68 15.75
C VAL A 316 -2.58 1.98 15.02
N TYR A 317 -1.54 2.74 14.66
CA TYR A 317 -1.71 4.01 13.94
C TYR A 317 -2.45 3.81 12.61
N GLY A 318 -2.00 2.85 11.79
CA GLY A 318 -2.59 2.57 10.48
C GLY A 318 -3.95 1.87 10.56
N ALA A 319 -4.15 0.99 11.55
CA ALA A 319 -5.41 0.31 11.77
C ALA A 319 -6.51 1.30 12.16
N LEU A 320 -6.25 2.19 13.13
CA LEU A 320 -7.26 3.15 13.60
C LEU A 320 -7.58 4.26 12.58
N ILE A 321 -6.69 4.51 11.60
CA ILE A 321 -6.97 5.41 10.46
C ILE A 321 -8.19 4.93 9.69
N ILE A 322 -8.40 3.62 9.59
CA ILE A 322 -9.52 3.01 8.88
C ILE A 322 -10.84 3.49 9.50
N GLY A 323 -10.95 3.42 10.83
CA GLY A 323 -12.14 3.89 11.55
C GLY A 323 -12.32 5.40 11.49
N MET A 324 -11.22 6.15 11.67
CA MET A 324 -11.25 7.62 11.55
C MET A 324 -11.72 8.05 10.17
N ALA A 325 -11.32 7.37 9.11
CA ALA A 325 -11.70 7.76 7.78
C ALA A 325 -13.11 7.23 7.39
N ARG A 326 -13.57 6.09 7.94
CA ARG A 326 -14.99 5.68 7.84
C ARG A 326 -15.92 6.73 8.45
N SER A 327 -15.49 7.47 9.48
CA SER A 327 -16.29 8.57 10.05
C SER A 327 -16.66 9.66 9.05
N ILE A 328 -15.78 9.93 8.07
CA ILE A 328 -16.04 10.92 7.02
C ILE A 328 -17.23 10.45 6.18
N VAL A 329 -17.24 9.17 5.83
CA VAL A 329 -18.32 8.56 5.06
C VAL A 329 -19.61 8.55 5.85
N VAL A 330 -19.57 8.22 7.15
CA VAL A 330 -20.73 8.27 8.04
C VAL A 330 -21.34 9.68 8.04
N VAL A 331 -20.54 10.74 8.18
CA VAL A 331 -21.04 12.13 8.11
C VAL A 331 -21.63 12.48 6.74
N LEU A 332 -21.05 11.98 5.64
CA LEU A 332 -21.58 12.23 4.29
C LEU A 332 -22.87 11.46 3.99
N GLU A 333 -22.97 10.22 4.50
CA GLU A 333 -24.15 9.34 4.41
C GLU A 333 -25.30 9.91 5.25
N ASP A 334 -25.05 10.20 6.53
CA ASP A 334 -26.04 10.79 7.45
C ASP A 334 -26.44 12.21 7.02
N GLY A 335 -25.46 12.96 6.48
CA GLY A 335 -25.63 14.28 5.90
C GLY A 335 -26.43 14.29 4.60
N ARG A 336 -26.64 13.12 3.97
CA ARG A 336 -27.27 12.96 2.65
C ARG A 336 -26.61 13.75 1.53
N ILE A 337 -25.30 14.01 1.61
CA ILE A 337 -24.56 14.79 0.60
C ILE A 337 -23.57 13.96 -0.22
N LEU A 338 -23.30 12.70 0.17
CA LEU A 338 -22.40 11.81 -0.57
C LEU A 338 -22.82 11.69 -2.04
N ASP A 339 -24.11 11.41 -2.28
CA ASP A 339 -24.64 11.21 -3.63
C ASP A 339 -24.65 12.51 -4.44
N THR A 340 -24.88 13.66 -3.81
CA THR A 340 -24.77 14.96 -4.47
C THR A 340 -23.34 15.26 -4.92
N ILE A 341 -22.33 14.93 -4.10
CA ILE A 341 -20.92 15.06 -4.48
C ILE A 341 -20.61 14.16 -5.67
N VAL A 342 -21.07 12.90 -5.62
CA VAL A 342 -20.89 11.93 -6.70
C VAL A 342 -21.57 12.40 -7.99
N GLN A 343 -22.81 12.91 -7.94
CA GLN A 343 -23.50 13.49 -9.09
C GLN A 343 -22.72 14.67 -9.69
N GLY A 344 -22.18 15.56 -8.84
CA GLY A 344 -21.32 16.66 -9.27
C GLY A 344 -20.09 16.17 -10.03
N MET A 345 -19.44 15.11 -9.53
CA MET A 345 -18.30 14.49 -10.21
C MET A 345 -18.72 13.77 -11.49
N ALA A 346 -19.84 13.06 -11.49
CA ALA A 346 -20.38 12.41 -12.69
C ALA A 346 -20.65 13.41 -13.81
N ASN A 347 -21.17 14.61 -13.49
CA ASN A 347 -21.37 15.69 -14.46
C ASN A 347 -20.05 16.21 -15.07
N ILE A 348 -18.97 16.28 -14.28
CA ILE A 348 -17.63 16.62 -14.78
C ILE A 348 -17.10 15.52 -15.70
N MET A 349 -17.48 14.27 -15.40
CA MET A 349 -17.02 13.08 -16.10
C MET A 349 -17.85 12.74 -17.35
N THR A 350 -19.02 13.38 -17.57
CA THR A 350 -19.90 13.16 -18.74
C THR A 350 -19.22 13.17 -20.12
N PRO A 351 -18.23 14.05 -20.43
CA PRO A 351 -17.58 14.03 -21.75
C PRO A 351 -16.59 12.87 -21.95
N PHE A 352 -16.31 12.08 -20.91
CA PHE A 352 -15.35 10.97 -20.94
C PHE A 352 -16.08 9.63 -21.15
N SER A 353 -15.51 8.76 -22.01
CA SER A 353 -15.89 7.34 -22.05
C SER A 353 -15.43 6.62 -20.78
N SER A 354 -15.99 5.45 -20.45
CA SER A 354 -15.59 4.63 -19.29
C SER A 354 -14.08 4.38 -19.23
N VAL A 355 -13.45 4.10 -20.38
CA VAL A 355 -11.98 3.93 -20.48
C VAL A 355 -11.23 5.21 -20.10
N SER A 356 -11.61 6.34 -20.71
CA SER A 356 -10.94 7.62 -20.43
C SER A 356 -11.23 8.13 -19.01
N GLY A 357 -12.43 7.87 -18.48
CA GLY A 357 -12.81 8.17 -17.12
C GLY A 357 -12.00 7.37 -16.10
N ALA A 358 -11.78 6.08 -16.35
CA ALA A 358 -10.93 5.24 -15.50
C ALA A 358 -9.45 5.72 -15.53
N ILE A 359 -8.95 6.18 -16.68
CA ILE A 359 -7.62 6.79 -16.78
C ILE A 359 -7.55 8.10 -15.97
N VAL A 360 -8.58 8.95 -16.06
CA VAL A 360 -8.65 10.18 -15.26
C VAL A 360 -8.68 9.85 -13.76
N MET A 361 -9.44 8.84 -13.34
CA MET A 361 -9.43 8.34 -11.96
C MET A 361 -8.04 7.91 -11.51
N PHE A 362 -7.30 7.18 -12.35
CA PHE A 362 -5.92 6.76 -12.06
C PHE A 362 -4.97 7.96 -11.89
N ILE A 363 -4.97 8.90 -12.83
CA ILE A 363 -4.12 10.10 -12.76
C ILE A 363 -4.50 10.99 -11.57
N ALA A 364 -5.79 11.13 -11.26
CA ALA A 364 -6.24 11.87 -10.09
C ALA A 364 -5.68 11.26 -8.79
N ASN A 365 -5.61 9.92 -8.69
CA ASN A 365 -5.01 9.24 -7.56
C ASN A 365 -3.49 9.42 -7.47
N GLU A 366 -2.78 9.45 -8.60
CA GLU A 366 -1.35 9.80 -8.62
C GLU A 366 -1.11 11.21 -8.06
N LEU A 367 -1.92 12.19 -8.50
CA LEU A 367 -1.81 13.58 -8.03
C LEU A 367 -2.20 13.73 -6.55
N PHE A 368 -3.27 13.04 -6.14
CA PHE A 368 -3.74 13.07 -4.74
C PHE A 368 -2.71 12.47 -3.78
N ASN A 369 -2.02 11.40 -4.18
CA ASN A 369 -1.00 10.75 -3.35
C ASN A 369 0.22 11.65 -3.07
N ILE A 370 0.52 12.63 -3.93
CA ILE A 370 1.57 13.63 -3.65
C ILE A 370 1.23 14.43 -2.37
N LEU A 371 -0.06 14.63 -2.10
CA LEU A 371 -0.56 15.30 -0.91
C LEU A 371 -0.72 14.33 0.27
N VAL A 372 -1.27 13.14 0.01
CA VAL A 372 -1.57 12.11 1.01
C VAL A 372 -0.82 10.83 0.68
N SER A 373 0.44 10.73 1.14
CA SER A 373 1.34 9.60 0.83
C SER A 373 1.10 8.36 1.72
N SER A 374 -0.15 8.07 2.07
CA SER A 374 -0.54 6.95 2.92
C SER A 374 -1.59 6.13 2.18
N GLY A 375 -1.23 4.94 1.71
CA GLY A 375 -2.16 4.12 0.95
C GLY A 375 -3.47 3.84 1.69
N SER A 376 -3.41 3.33 2.92
CA SER A 376 -4.62 3.08 3.70
C SER A 376 -5.44 4.35 3.96
N GLY A 377 -4.79 5.48 4.26
CA GLY A 377 -5.48 6.76 4.43
C GLY A 377 -6.12 7.27 3.13
N GLN A 378 -5.43 7.14 2.00
CA GLN A 378 -5.94 7.53 0.69
C GLN A 378 -7.12 6.66 0.27
N ALA A 379 -7.05 5.33 0.42
CA ALA A 379 -8.15 4.42 0.10
C ALA A 379 -9.45 4.88 0.74
N VAL A 380 -9.40 5.21 2.03
CA VAL A 380 -10.62 5.55 2.77
C VAL A 380 -11.15 6.93 2.42
N ILE A 381 -10.32 7.85 1.94
CA ILE A 381 -10.77 9.15 1.44
C ILE A 381 -11.40 9.01 0.03
N VAL A 382 -10.75 8.29 -0.88
CA VAL A 382 -11.10 8.33 -2.31
C VAL A 382 -12.14 7.29 -2.71
N MET A 383 -12.10 6.09 -2.13
CA MET A 383 -12.98 4.98 -2.55
C MET A 383 -14.47 5.23 -2.33
N PRO A 384 -14.92 5.86 -1.23
CA PRO A 384 -16.35 6.15 -1.03
C PRO A 384 -16.96 7.03 -2.13
N ILE A 385 -16.13 7.80 -2.82
CA ILE A 385 -16.51 8.65 -3.94
C ILE A 385 -16.30 7.92 -5.26
N MET A 386 -15.15 7.24 -5.42
CA MET A 386 -14.80 6.54 -6.66
C MET A 386 -15.69 5.34 -6.95
N THR A 387 -16.16 4.62 -5.92
CA THR A 387 -17.05 3.46 -6.11
C THR A 387 -18.37 3.83 -6.78
N PRO A 388 -19.20 4.73 -6.23
CA PRO A 388 -20.45 5.11 -6.88
C PRO A 388 -20.22 5.91 -8.17
N LEU A 389 -19.11 6.65 -8.30
CA LEU A 389 -18.73 7.28 -9.57
C LEU A 389 -18.39 6.23 -10.64
N ALA A 390 -17.74 5.12 -10.27
CA ALA A 390 -17.44 4.03 -11.18
C ALA A 390 -18.73 3.38 -11.69
N ASP A 391 -19.71 3.14 -10.80
CA ASP A 391 -21.04 2.62 -11.19
C ASP A 391 -21.72 3.52 -12.24
N LEU A 392 -21.79 4.83 -11.99
CA LEU A 392 -22.42 5.80 -12.89
C LEU A 392 -21.73 5.90 -14.26
N MET A 393 -20.44 5.57 -14.31
CA MET A 393 -19.63 5.60 -15.52
C MET A 393 -19.49 4.23 -16.20
N GLU A 394 -20.17 3.21 -15.68
CA GLU A 394 -20.04 1.83 -16.14
C GLU A 394 -18.57 1.36 -16.13
N ILE A 395 -17.83 1.75 -15.09
CA ILE A 395 -16.45 1.33 -14.85
C ILE A 395 -16.49 0.21 -13.80
N PRO A 396 -15.92 -0.98 -14.08
CA PRO A 396 -15.90 -2.05 -13.09
C PRO A 396 -15.20 -1.60 -11.81
N ARG A 397 -15.80 -1.89 -10.65
CA ARG A 397 -15.27 -1.42 -9.35
C ARG A 397 -13.84 -1.91 -9.09
N GLN A 398 -13.43 -3.05 -9.66
CA GLN A 398 -12.04 -3.52 -9.56
C GLN A 398 -11.05 -2.57 -10.22
N VAL A 399 -11.44 -1.96 -11.34
CA VAL A 399 -10.65 -0.98 -12.05
C VAL A 399 -10.49 0.26 -11.19
N ALA A 400 -11.55 0.74 -10.53
CA ALA A 400 -11.46 1.85 -9.59
C ALA A 400 -10.51 1.55 -8.42
N VAL A 401 -10.61 0.36 -7.81
CA VAL A 401 -9.67 -0.09 -6.77
C VAL A 401 -8.24 -0.12 -7.28
N GLN A 402 -8.01 -0.66 -8.48
CA GLN A 402 -6.66 -0.78 -9.04
C GLN A 402 -6.07 0.56 -9.49
N ALA A 403 -6.91 1.48 -9.98
CA ALA A 403 -6.54 2.85 -10.32
C ALA A 403 -6.09 3.61 -9.07
N TYR A 404 -6.84 3.51 -7.97
CA TYR A 404 -6.39 4.02 -6.67
C TYR A 404 -5.06 3.37 -6.26
N LYS A 405 -4.98 2.04 -6.32
CA LYS A 405 -3.84 1.30 -5.77
C LYS A 405 -2.53 1.61 -6.50
N MET A 406 -2.57 1.68 -7.83
CA MET A 406 -1.42 2.07 -8.65
C MET A 406 -1.09 3.55 -8.45
N GLY A 407 -2.09 4.43 -8.34
CA GLY A 407 -1.87 5.86 -8.11
C GLY A 407 -1.11 6.14 -6.81
N ASP A 408 -1.55 5.51 -5.71
CA ASP A 408 -0.86 5.49 -4.41
C ASP A 408 0.55 4.90 -4.55
N GLY A 409 0.64 3.68 -5.05
CA GLY A 409 1.88 2.92 -5.11
C GLY A 409 2.98 3.56 -5.93
N PHE A 410 2.65 4.03 -7.13
CA PHE A 410 3.63 4.50 -8.09
C PHE A 410 4.26 5.82 -7.67
N THR A 411 3.46 6.78 -7.22
CA THR A 411 3.98 8.11 -6.86
C THR A 411 4.66 8.15 -5.50
N ASN A 412 4.40 7.16 -4.62
CA ASN A 412 5.09 7.07 -3.32
C ASN A 412 6.62 7.02 -3.43
N VAL A 413 7.18 6.57 -4.55
CA VAL A 413 8.64 6.52 -4.76
C VAL A 413 9.26 7.88 -5.11
N ILE A 414 8.45 8.92 -5.33
CA ILE A 414 8.90 10.30 -5.56
C ILE A 414 8.36 11.31 -4.54
N THR A 415 7.27 10.98 -3.84
CA THR A 415 6.57 11.93 -2.99
C THR A 415 7.42 12.34 -1.77
N PRO A 416 7.79 13.62 -1.60
CA PRO A 416 8.65 14.07 -0.50
C PRO A 416 7.98 14.03 0.88
N THR A 417 6.64 13.90 0.90
CA THR A 417 5.83 13.74 2.11
C THR A 417 5.84 12.29 2.61
N SER A 418 6.31 11.34 1.78
CA SER A 418 6.51 9.94 2.17
C SER A 418 7.69 9.81 3.12
N GLY A 419 7.39 9.61 4.41
CA GLY A 419 8.40 9.42 5.46
C GLY A 419 9.32 8.23 5.18
N ILE A 420 8.80 7.16 4.57
CA ILE A 420 9.56 5.94 4.23
C ILE A 420 10.59 6.25 3.15
N LEU A 421 10.18 6.91 2.06
CA LEU A 421 11.10 7.35 1.01
C LEU A 421 12.22 8.21 1.60
N MET A 422 11.83 9.25 2.36
CA MET A 422 12.79 10.20 2.92
C MET A 422 13.76 9.55 3.91
N ALA A 423 13.30 8.58 4.72
CA ALA A 423 14.16 7.80 5.61
C ALA A 423 15.17 6.96 4.82
N ASN A 424 14.73 6.26 3.77
CA ASN A 424 15.62 5.45 2.92
C ASN A 424 16.71 6.29 2.25
N LEU A 425 16.33 7.45 1.72
CA LEU A 425 17.28 8.39 1.11
C LEU A 425 18.25 8.97 2.15
N ALA A 426 17.78 9.28 3.36
CA ALA A 426 18.63 9.79 4.44
C ALA A 426 19.64 8.74 4.95
N ILE A 427 19.26 7.46 4.98
CA ILE A 427 20.19 6.35 5.30
C ILE A 427 21.27 6.25 4.22
N ALA A 428 20.90 6.37 2.95
CA ALA A 428 21.85 6.28 1.83
C ALA A 428 22.63 7.56 1.55
N GLY A 429 22.29 8.68 2.19
CA GLY A 429 22.85 10.01 1.90
C GLY A 429 22.46 10.57 0.52
N ILE A 430 21.42 10.03 -0.11
CA ILE A 430 21.00 10.42 -1.45
C ILE A 430 20.11 11.65 -1.36
N ALA A 431 20.46 12.73 -2.06
CA ALA A 431 19.59 13.90 -2.17
C ALA A 431 18.31 13.55 -2.94
N TRP A 432 17.14 13.95 -2.43
CA TRP A 432 15.85 13.70 -3.08
C TRP A 432 15.80 14.13 -4.55
N THR A 433 16.39 15.27 -4.91
CA THR A 433 16.44 15.74 -6.30
C THR A 433 17.23 14.80 -7.22
N LYS A 434 18.31 14.18 -6.72
CA LYS A 434 19.07 13.16 -7.45
C LYS A 434 18.27 11.87 -7.59
N TRP A 435 17.56 11.47 -6.53
CA TRP A 435 16.67 10.31 -6.57
C TRP A 435 15.53 10.50 -7.59
N VAL A 436 14.86 11.65 -7.59
CA VAL A 436 13.79 11.94 -8.56
C VAL A 436 14.31 11.87 -9.98
N ARG A 437 15.48 12.47 -10.27
CA ARG A 437 16.11 12.38 -11.59
C ARG A 437 16.38 10.93 -12.02
N TYR A 438 16.75 10.09 -11.06
CA TYR A 438 16.95 8.66 -11.30
C TYR A 438 15.64 7.92 -11.53
N ILE A 439 14.62 8.11 -10.72
CA ILE A 439 13.43 7.26 -10.73
C ILE A 439 12.37 7.70 -11.75
N LEU A 440 12.40 8.97 -12.18
CA LEU A 440 11.39 9.54 -13.07
C LEU A 440 11.15 8.72 -14.35
N PRO A 441 12.17 8.18 -15.06
CA PRO A 441 11.91 7.32 -16.22
C PRO A 441 11.15 6.03 -15.87
N LEU A 442 11.43 5.42 -14.72
CA LEU A 442 10.72 4.22 -14.28
C LEU A 442 9.28 4.55 -13.86
N LEU A 443 9.07 5.68 -13.18
CA LEU A 443 7.74 6.15 -12.83
C LEU A 443 6.88 6.33 -14.08
N LEU A 444 7.42 6.96 -15.13
CA LEU A 444 6.70 7.11 -16.40
C LEU A 444 6.37 5.75 -17.04
N ILE A 445 7.28 4.77 -16.96
CA ILE A 445 7.01 3.41 -17.43
C ILE A 445 5.87 2.78 -16.63
N TRP A 446 5.87 2.92 -15.30
CA TRP A 446 4.78 2.44 -14.45
C TRP A 446 3.45 3.12 -14.77
N THR A 447 3.43 4.45 -14.92
CA THR A 447 2.23 5.22 -15.29
C THR A 447 1.69 4.78 -16.65
N VAL A 448 2.55 4.55 -17.66
CA VAL A 448 2.12 4.01 -18.96
C VAL A 448 1.50 2.62 -18.82
N TRP A 449 2.11 1.73 -18.05
CA TRP A 449 1.52 0.42 -17.74
C TRP A 449 0.21 0.56 -16.98
N GLY A 450 0.11 1.48 -16.02
CA GLY A 450 -1.11 1.77 -15.28
C GLY A 450 -2.25 2.17 -16.21
N ILE A 451 -2.00 3.09 -17.15
CA ILE A 451 -2.97 3.50 -18.18
C ILE A 451 -3.42 2.29 -19.01
N ILE A 452 -2.48 1.47 -19.48
CA ILE A 452 -2.78 0.27 -20.28
C ILE A 452 -3.64 -0.70 -19.48
N PHE A 453 -3.28 -1.00 -18.23
CA PHE A 453 -4.00 -1.97 -17.41
C PHE A 453 -5.36 -1.48 -16.94
N VAL A 454 -5.51 -0.19 -16.67
CA VAL A 454 -6.82 0.40 -16.37
C VAL A 454 -7.71 0.32 -17.60
N ALA A 455 -7.21 0.68 -18.78
CA ALA A 455 -7.97 0.59 -20.02
C ALA A 455 -8.38 -0.85 -20.36
N ILE A 456 -7.45 -1.81 -20.29
CA ILE A 456 -7.75 -3.22 -20.50
C ILE A 456 -8.76 -3.70 -19.46
N GLY A 457 -8.63 -3.29 -18.19
CA GLY A 457 -9.54 -3.67 -17.12
C GLY A 457 -10.98 -3.26 -17.40
N VAL A 458 -11.21 -2.06 -17.97
CA VAL A 458 -12.53 -1.64 -18.43
C VAL A 458 -13.00 -2.48 -19.62
N LEU A 459 -12.13 -2.68 -20.63
CA LEU A 459 -12.50 -3.38 -21.87
C LEU A 459 -12.84 -4.87 -21.69
N ILE A 460 -12.26 -5.52 -20.69
CA ILE A 460 -12.55 -6.93 -20.37
C ILE A 460 -13.65 -7.08 -19.32
N ASP A 461 -14.25 -5.97 -18.88
CA ASP A 461 -15.23 -5.94 -17.79
C ASP A 461 -14.69 -6.63 -16.53
N TRP A 462 -13.52 -6.17 -16.07
CA TRP A 462 -12.76 -6.85 -15.04
C TRP A 462 -13.46 -6.79 -13.68
N GLY A 463 -14.13 -7.87 -13.32
CA GLY A 463 -14.74 -8.02 -12.01
C GLY A 463 -15.80 -9.12 -12.04
N PRO A 464 -16.35 -9.48 -10.89
CA PRO A 464 -17.64 -10.15 -10.85
C PRO A 464 -18.81 -9.19 -11.15
N PHE A 465 -18.56 -7.88 -11.13
CA PHE A 465 -19.50 -6.76 -11.31
C PHE A 465 -18.79 -5.55 -11.89
#